data_AF-A0A952QIY4-F1
#
_entry.id   AF-A0A952QIY4-F1
#
_cell.length_a   1.000
_cell.length_b   1.000
_cell.length_c   1.000
_cell.angle_alpha   90.00
_cell.angle_beta   90.00
_cell.angle_gamma   90.00
#
_symmetry.space_group_name_H-M   'P 1'
#
loop_
_entity.id
_entity.type
_entity.pdbx_description
1 polymer ?
#
loop_
_entity_poly.entity_id
_entity_poly.type
_entity_poly.pdbx_seq_one_letter_code
_entity_poly.pdbx_strand_id
1 'polypeptide(L)'
;MKGLKVGAVKARFEQIELDFGLVVESFEVSSQEADCSADPFHIRLSQPGKARAVVTEGAVAQLLAAKAPNSIKDFQVQISDGLIYVEAKAQIVVTIPVKAACSLEIQEGKRLIVRIESVDVMGGAAKNLVESQIAKINPIFDASDLPIDIRLDTVDADAGKIVVDGTVLAI
;
A
#
# COMPACT_ATOMS: atom_id res chain seq x y z
N MET A 1 38.91 7.34 -2.60
CA MET A 1 37.46 7.64 -2.76
C MET A 1 37.12 8.82 -1.87
N LYS A 2 36.50 9.88 -2.41
CA LYS A 2 36.03 11.01 -1.59
C LYS A 2 34.66 10.63 -1.03
N GLY A 3 34.59 10.32 0.27
CA GLY A 3 33.35 10.15 1.00
C GLY A 3 32.91 11.48 1.59
N LEU A 4 31.62 11.78 1.51
CA LEU A 4 30.99 12.93 2.17
C LEU A 4 30.14 12.42 3.32
N LYS A 5 30.44 12.85 4.55
CA LYS A 5 29.54 12.68 5.68
C LYS A 5 28.48 13.76 5.62
N VAL A 6 27.23 13.34 5.57
CA VAL A 6 26.07 14.22 5.56
C VAL A 6 25.33 14.05 6.88
N GLY A 7 24.83 15.16 7.42
CA GLY A 7 23.89 15.12 8.54
C GLY A 7 22.53 14.61 8.07
N ALA A 8 21.47 15.36 8.36
CA ALA A 8 20.13 14.95 7.98
C ALA A 8 19.96 14.84 6.47
N VAL A 9 19.39 13.71 6.03
CA VAL A 9 19.00 13.45 4.64
C VAL A 9 17.50 13.19 4.60
N LYS A 10 16.83 13.78 3.61
CA LYS A 10 15.44 13.50 3.27
C LYS A 10 15.33 13.29 1.77
N ALA A 11 14.72 12.17 1.38
CA ALA A 11 14.28 11.90 0.02
C ALA A 11 12.75 11.82 0.01
N ARG A 12 12.12 12.42 -1.00
CA ARG A 12 10.68 12.36 -1.21
C ARG A 12 10.43 12.04 -2.68
N PHE A 13 9.59 11.05 -2.89
CA PHE A 13 9.12 10.61 -4.18
C PHE A 13 7.61 10.79 -4.20
N GLU A 14 7.06 11.16 -5.35
CA GLU A 14 5.63 11.41 -5.53
C GLU A 14 5.13 10.65 -6.74
N GLN A 15 3.87 10.20 -6.69
CA GLN A 15 3.22 9.46 -7.78
C GLN A 15 4.02 8.23 -8.23
N ILE A 16 4.34 7.36 -7.29
CA ILE A 16 5.14 6.16 -7.53
C ILE A 16 4.20 5.02 -7.90
N GLU A 17 4.31 4.54 -9.13
CA GLU A 17 3.64 3.31 -9.53
C GLU A 17 4.48 2.10 -9.09
N LEU A 18 3.87 1.23 -8.30
CA LEU A 18 4.45 -0.05 -7.92
C LEU A 18 4.16 -1.10 -8.99
N ASP A 19 4.97 -2.14 -9.09
CA ASP A 19 4.89 -3.16 -10.15
C ASP A 19 3.51 -3.84 -10.27
N PHE A 20 2.75 -3.91 -9.18
CA PHE A 20 1.41 -4.49 -9.19
C PHE A 20 0.29 -3.49 -9.55
N GLY A 21 0.63 -2.22 -9.82
CA GLY A 21 -0.25 -1.18 -10.34
C GLY A 21 -0.83 -0.22 -9.30
N LEU A 22 -0.38 -0.28 -8.04
CA LEU A 22 -0.79 0.69 -7.02
C LEU A 22 0.04 1.96 -7.13
N VAL A 23 -0.64 3.10 -7.15
CA VAL A 23 0.01 4.41 -7.13
C VAL A 23 0.14 4.89 -5.69
N VAL A 24 1.36 5.02 -5.20
CA VAL A 24 1.69 5.66 -3.92
C VAL A 24 1.79 7.16 -4.17
N GLU A 25 0.93 7.94 -3.50
CA GLU A 25 0.89 9.40 -3.65
C GLU A 25 2.23 10.02 -3.25
N SER A 26 2.76 9.61 -2.10
CA SER A 26 4.06 10.04 -1.64
C SER A 26 4.78 8.96 -0.84
N PHE A 27 6.10 8.91 -1.02
CA PHE A 27 6.99 8.07 -0.25
C PHE A 27 8.17 8.90 0.22
N GLU A 28 8.35 8.98 1.53
CA GLU A 28 9.41 9.74 2.16
C GLU A 28 10.37 8.82 2.90
N VAL A 29 11.67 9.06 2.71
CA VAL A 29 12.75 8.43 3.48
C VAL A 29 13.54 9.52 4.16
N SER A 30 13.83 9.35 5.44
CA SER A 30 14.64 10.30 6.21
C SER A 30 15.61 9.62 7.16
N SER A 31 16.79 10.21 7.34
CA SER A 31 17.80 9.80 8.32
C SER A 31 18.50 11.02 8.90
N GLN A 32 19.07 10.89 10.09
CA GLN A 32 19.87 11.94 10.74
C GLN A 32 21.33 11.95 10.28
N GLU A 33 21.82 10.82 9.75
CA GLU A 33 23.19 10.64 9.29
C GLU A 33 23.21 9.77 8.03
N ALA A 34 24.02 10.15 7.06
CA ALA A 34 24.28 9.36 5.86
C ALA A 34 25.70 9.56 5.35
N ASP A 35 26.25 8.49 4.76
CA ASP A 35 27.52 8.50 4.06
C ASP A 35 27.27 8.45 2.54
N CYS A 36 27.78 9.45 1.83
CA CYS A 36 27.69 9.54 0.37
C CYS A 36 29.05 9.25 -0.28
N SER A 37 29.08 8.34 -1.26
CA SER A 37 30.22 8.13 -2.16
C SER A 37 29.87 8.64 -3.56
N ALA A 38 30.85 9.19 -4.29
CA ALA A 38 30.61 9.87 -5.57
C ALA A 38 30.97 9.05 -6.83
N ASP A 39 31.48 7.82 -6.70
CA ASP A 39 31.91 7.00 -7.85
C ASP A 39 31.96 5.50 -7.51
N PRO A 40 30.89 4.70 -7.77
CA PRO A 40 29.56 5.14 -8.19
C PRO A 40 28.85 5.96 -7.10
N PHE A 41 27.81 6.71 -7.47
CA PHE A 41 27.02 7.42 -6.48
C PHE A 41 26.25 6.44 -5.59
N HIS A 42 26.58 6.40 -4.31
CA HIS A 42 25.91 5.58 -3.31
C HIS A 42 25.61 6.41 -2.07
N ILE A 43 24.39 6.29 -1.55
CA ILE A 43 24.00 6.81 -0.24
C ILE A 43 23.83 5.62 0.67
N ARG A 44 24.54 5.61 1.80
CA ARG A 44 24.35 4.64 2.88
C ARG A 44 23.84 5.36 4.12
N LEU A 45 22.86 4.78 4.78
CA LEU A 45 22.37 5.30 6.05
C LEU A 45 23.22 4.72 7.16
N SER A 46 23.95 5.58 7.88
CA SER A 46 24.83 5.15 8.97
C SER A 46 24.04 4.68 10.20
N GLN A 47 22.74 5.01 10.26
CA GLN A 47 21.78 4.61 11.27
C GLN A 47 20.43 4.28 10.61
N PRO A 48 19.55 3.49 11.26
CA PRO A 48 18.21 3.24 10.74
C PRO A 48 17.45 4.54 10.47
N GLY A 49 16.89 4.64 9.27
CA GLY A 49 16.06 5.77 8.84
C GLY A 49 14.58 5.54 9.10
N LYS A 50 13.76 6.55 8.81
CA LYS A 50 12.30 6.44 8.78
C LYS A 50 11.81 6.43 7.34
N ALA A 51 10.83 5.59 7.05
CA ALA A 51 10.08 5.55 5.82
C ALA A 51 8.61 5.88 6.08
N ARG A 52 7.95 6.56 5.16
CA ARG A 52 6.51 6.83 5.19
C ARG A 52 5.92 6.78 3.80
N ALA A 53 4.93 5.92 3.58
CA ALA A 53 4.16 5.83 2.36
C ALA A 53 2.73 6.33 2.58
N VAL A 54 2.16 7.00 1.58
CA VAL A 54 0.77 7.46 1.58
C VAL A 54 0.06 6.96 0.33
N VAL A 55 -1.08 6.31 0.53
CA VAL A 55 -1.95 5.80 -0.54
C VAL A 55 -3.36 6.36 -0.34
N THR A 56 -3.97 6.92 -1.38
CA THR A 56 -5.28 7.55 -1.28
C THR A 56 -6.43 6.62 -1.67
N GLU A 57 -7.66 6.96 -1.28
CA GLU A 57 -8.89 6.28 -1.76
C GLU A 57 -8.91 6.11 -3.28
N GLY A 58 -8.55 7.18 -4.01
CA GLY A 58 -8.54 7.18 -5.47
C GLY A 58 -7.55 6.18 -6.05
N ALA A 59 -6.36 6.06 -5.46
CA ALA A 59 -5.35 5.09 -5.89
C ALA A 59 -5.82 3.65 -5.67
N VAL A 60 -6.45 3.37 -4.52
CA VAL A 60 -7.03 2.04 -4.24
C VAL A 60 -8.17 1.73 -5.21
N ALA A 61 -9.06 2.68 -5.47
CA ALA A 61 -10.17 2.50 -6.42
C ALA A 61 -9.67 2.20 -7.84
N GLN A 62 -8.62 2.90 -8.29
CA GLN A 62 -7.98 2.67 -9.59
C GLN A 62 -7.37 1.27 -9.67
N LEU A 63 -6.62 0.84 -8.65
CA LEU A 63 -6.06 -0.51 -8.59
C LEU A 63 -7.15 -1.58 -8.69
N LEU A 64 -8.22 -1.43 -7.88
CA LEU A 64 -9.34 -2.38 -7.88
C LEU A 64 -10.01 -2.44 -9.24
N ALA A 65 -10.27 -1.30 -9.87
CA ALA A 65 -10.85 -1.24 -11.21
C ALA A 65 -9.96 -1.91 -12.27
N ALA A 66 -8.63 -1.75 -12.18
CA ALA A 66 -7.68 -2.35 -13.12
C ALA A 66 -7.53 -3.87 -12.94
N LYS A 67 -7.69 -4.39 -11.71
CA LYS A 67 -7.55 -5.82 -11.40
C LYS A 67 -8.89 -6.57 -11.41
N ALA A 68 -10.00 -5.86 -11.42
CA ALA A 68 -11.32 -6.47 -11.34
C ALA A 68 -11.61 -7.36 -12.56
N PRO A 69 -12.29 -8.50 -12.34
CA PRO A 69 -12.86 -9.24 -13.46
C PRO A 69 -13.97 -8.40 -14.12
N ASN A 70 -14.27 -8.68 -15.40
CA ASN A 70 -15.36 -8.01 -16.14
C ASN A 70 -16.74 -8.10 -15.46
N SER A 71 -16.90 -8.99 -14.48
CA SER A 71 -18.11 -9.16 -13.68
C SER A 71 -18.22 -8.20 -12.50
N ILE A 72 -17.25 -7.34 -12.19
CA ILE A 72 -17.35 -6.34 -11.12
C ILE A 72 -16.89 -4.98 -11.65
N LYS A 73 -17.65 -3.92 -11.38
CA LYS A 73 -17.37 -2.55 -11.82
C LYS A 73 -17.89 -1.51 -10.83
N ASP A 74 -17.69 -0.24 -11.16
CA ASP A 74 -18.16 0.92 -10.40
C ASP A 74 -17.62 0.95 -8.95
N PHE A 75 -16.31 0.71 -8.79
CA PHE A 75 -15.67 0.75 -7.47
C PHE A 75 -15.70 2.15 -6.87
N GLN A 76 -16.20 2.24 -5.64
CA GLN A 76 -16.10 3.40 -4.77
C GLN A 76 -15.36 2.96 -3.51
N VAL A 77 -14.33 3.70 -3.14
CA VAL A 77 -13.51 3.41 -1.97
C VAL A 77 -13.61 4.56 -1.00
N GLN A 78 -13.84 4.25 0.27
CA GLN A 78 -13.79 5.19 1.37
C GLN A 78 -12.86 4.63 2.45
N ILE A 79 -11.97 5.46 3.00
CA ILE A 79 -11.02 5.07 4.04
C ILE A 79 -11.28 5.90 5.30
N SER A 80 -11.77 5.25 6.35
CA SER A 80 -12.02 5.86 7.65
C SER A 80 -12.03 4.82 8.77
N ASP A 81 -11.76 5.28 9.99
CA ASP A 81 -11.92 4.47 11.21
C ASP A 81 -11.12 3.15 11.20
N GLY A 82 -9.92 3.16 10.60
CA GLY A 82 -9.05 2.00 10.48
C GLY A 82 -9.48 0.98 9.42
N LEU A 83 -10.49 1.32 8.61
CA LEU A 83 -11.08 0.43 7.61
C LEU A 83 -11.07 1.05 6.21
N ILE A 84 -11.07 0.16 5.22
CA ILE A 84 -11.27 0.44 3.82
C ILE A 84 -12.65 -0.10 3.45
N TYR A 85 -13.59 0.80 3.23
CA TYR A 85 -14.92 0.49 2.74
C TYR A 85 -14.89 0.50 1.21
N VAL A 86 -15.33 -0.60 0.60
CA VAL A 86 -15.39 -0.77 -0.85
C VAL A 86 -16.83 -1.04 -1.24
N GLU A 87 -17.39 -0.19 -2.08
CA GLU A 87 -18.66 -0.44 -2.76
C GLU A 87 -18.40 -0.71 -4.24
N ALA A 88 -19.09 -1.70 -4.80
CA ALA A 88 -18.99 -2.06 -6.21
C ALA A 88 -20.30 -2.68 -6.71
N LYS A 89 -20.39 -2.92 -8.02
CA LYS A 89 -21.51 -3.63 -8.65
C LYS A 89 -21.03 -4.90 -9.32
N ALA A 90 -21.56 -6.04 -8.87
CA ALA A 90 -21.34 -7.32 -9.50
C ALA A 90 -22.41 -7.59 -10.59
N GLN A 91 -21.97 -8.02 -11.77
CA GLN A 91 -22.79 -8.38 -12.91
C GLN A 91 -22.61 -9.87 -13.22
N ILE A 92 -23.63 -10.66 -12.85
CA ILE A 92 -23.66 -12.12 -13.12
C ILE A 92 -24.81 -12.42 -14.10
N VAL A 93 -26.04 -12.21 -13.64
CA VAL A 93 -27.28 -12.26 -14.46
C VAL A 93 -28.08 -10.98 -14.27
N VAL A 94 -28.14 -10.51 -13.02
CA VAL A 94 -28.62 -9.19 -12.61
C VAL A 94 -27.47 -8.41 -11.97
N THR A 95 -27.59 -7.08 -11.93
CA THR A 95 -26.63 -6.22 -11.25
C THR A 95 -26.92 -6.19 -9.75
N ILE A 96 -25.95 -6.58 -8.94
CA ILE A 96 -26.08 -6.67 -7.48
C ILE A 96 -25.07 -5.71 -6.84
N PRO A 97 -25.50 -4.82 -5.92
CA PRO A 97 -24.56 -4.02 -5.15
C PRO A 97 -23.79 -4.91 -4.18
N VAL A 98 -22.49 -4.63 -4.06
CA VAL A 98 -21.57 -5.31 -3.16
C VAL A 98 -20.93 -4.26 -2.28
N LYS A 99 -20.96 -4.48 -0.96
CA LYS A 99 -20.23 -3.67 0.00
C LYS A 99 -19.30 -4.56 0.81
N ALA A 100 -18.07 -4.12 1.00
CA ALA A 100 -17.09 -4.80 1.84
C ALA A 100 -16.41 -3.78 2.75
N ALA A 101 -16.17 -4.17 4.00
CA ALA A 101 -15.28 -3.45 4.89
C ALA A 101 -14.03 -4.31 5.10
N CYS A 102 -12.87 -3.71 4.87
CA CYS A 102 -11.59 -4.39 4.96
C CYS A 102 -10.66 -3.70 5.94
N SER A 103 -9.89 -4.45 6.71
CA SER A 103 -8.81 -3.94 7.55
C SER A 103 -7.45 -4.23 6.91
N LEU A 104 -6.41 -3.56 7.42
CA LEU A 104 -5.03 -3.74 6.98
C LEU A 104 -4.20 -4.36 8.10
N GLU A 105 -3.36 -5.30 7.74
CA GLU A 105 -2.46 -6.00 8.65
C GLU A 105 -1.04 -6.05 8.08
N ILE A 106 -0.05 -5.70 8.91
CA ILE A 106 1.36 -5.90 8.56
C ILE A 106 1.76 -7.31 8.96
N GLN A 107 2.17 -8.12 7.98
CA GLN A 107 2.69 -9.46 8.18
C GLN A 107 4.22 -9.47 8.08
N GLU A 108 4.86 -10.06 9.08
CA GLU A 108 6.33 -10.25 9.15
C GLU A 108 7.15 -8.94 9.01
N GLY A 109 6.53 -7.79 9.28
CA GLY A 109 7.16 -6.48 9.12
C GLY A 109 7.52 -6.14 7.68
N LYS A 110 6.96 -6.82 6.68
CA LYS A 110 7.30 -6.63 5.26
C LYS A 110 6.11 -6.53 4.33
N ARG A 111 5.04 -7.26 4.63
CA ARG A 111 3.88 -7.39 3.75
C ARG A 111 2.69 -6.66 4.33
N LEU A 112 1.98 -5.91 3.48
CA LEU A 112 0.70 -5.34 3.84
C LEU A 112 -0.43 -6.21 3.27
N ILE A 113 -1.25 -6.75 4.16
CA ILE A 113 -2.34 -7.67 3.86
C ILE A 113 -3.67 -6.98 4.08
N VAL A 114 -4.61 -7.19 3.16
CA VAL A 114 -6.01 -6.80 3.30
C VAL A 114 -6.80 -7.95 3.90
N ARG A 115 -7.51 -7.71 5.00
CA ARG A 115 -8.44 -8.66 5.62
C ARG A 115 -9.86 -8.19 5.39
N ILE A 116 -10.75 -9.11 5.10
CA ILE A 116 -12.19 -8.81 5.01
C ILE A 116 -12.78 -8.91 6.42
N GLU A 117 -13.33 -7.81 6.91
CA GLU A 117 -14.06 -7.77 8.19
C GLU A 117 -15.53 -8.10 7.98
N SER A 118 -16.14 -7.53 6.94
CA SER A 118 -17.53 -7.81 6.58
C SER A 118 -17.77 -7.67 5.09
N VAL A 119 -18.76 -8.41 4.59
CA VAL A 119 -19.26 -8.30 3.22
C VAL A 119 -20.78 -8.31 3.29
N ASP A 120 -21.40 -7.27 2.76
CA ASP A 120 -22.84 -7.18 2.58
C ASP A 120 -23.17 -7.33 1.10
N VAL A 121 -23.85 -8.43 0.79
CA VAL A 121 -24.26 -8.82 -0.57
C VAL A 121 -25.60 -9.53 -0.53
N MET A 122 -26.47 -9.22 -1.48
CA MET A 122 -27.69 -9.99 -1.69
C MET A 122 -27.36 -11.34 -2.34
N GLY A 123 -27.23 -12.38 -1.51
CA GLY A 123 -26.99 -13.77 -1.92
C GLY A 123 -25.57 -14.27 -1.65
N GLY A 124 -25.45 -15.47 -1.08
CA GLY A 124 -24.16 -16.02 -0.59
C GLY A 124 -23.09 -16.26 -1.66
N ALA A 125 -23.47 -16.40 -2.94
CA ALA A 125 -22.53 -16.62 -4.04
C ALA A 125 -21.59 -15.42 -4.29
N ALA A 126 -22.04 -14.19 -4.02
CA ALA A 126 -21.24 -12.99 -4.21
C ALA A 126 -20.14 -12.85 -3.13
N LYS A 127 -20.35 -13.42 -1.93
CA LYS A 127 -19.36 -13.37 -0.84
C LYS A 127 -18.08 -14.12 -1.21
N ASN A 128 -18.21 -15.37 -1.67
CA ASN A 128 -17.06 -16.17 -2.11
C ASN A 128 -16.28 -15.50 -3.26
N LEU A 129 -17.00 -14.77 -4.11
CA LEU A 129 -16.38 -14.03 -5.20
C LEU A 129 -15.51 -12.89 -4.64
N VAL A 130 -16.01 -12.08 -3.72
CA VAL A 130 -15.22 -11.01 -3.06
C VAL A 130 -14.00 -11.58 -2.34
N GLU A 131 -14.18 -12.63 -1.53
CA GLU A 131 -13.08 -13.30 -0.83
C GLU A 131 -11.99 -13.79 -1.80
N SER A 132 -12.39 -14.40 -2.92
CA SER A 132 -11.45 -14.87 -3.93
C SER A 132 -10.68 -13.75 -4.63
N GLN A 133 -11.25 -12.55 -4.75
CA GLN A 133 -10.56 -11.40 -5.33
C GLN A 133 -9.58 -10.79 -4.34
N ILE A 134 -9.98 -10.61 -3.07
CA ILE A 134 -9.08 -10.12 -2.02
C ILE A 134 -7.87 -11.05 -1.84
N ALA A 135 -8.09 -12.38 -1.89
CA ALA A 135 -7.01 -13.35 -1.83
C ALA A 135 -5.99 -13.21 -2.98
N LYS A 136 -6.41 -12.76 -4.17
CA LYS A 136 -5.53 -12.59 -5.34
C LYS A 136 -4.71 -11.31 -5.33
N ILE A 137 -5.21 -10.27 -4.66
CA ILE A 137 -4.50 -8.99 -4.56
C ILE A 137 -3.57 -8.95 -3.33
N ASN A 138 -3.69 -9.92 -2.43
CA ASN A 138 -2.80 -10.02 -1.27
C ASN A 138 -1.47 -10.68 -1.64
N PRO A 139 -0.32 -10.15 -1.17
CA PRO A 139 -0.19 -8.88 -0.44
C PRO A 139 -0.42 -7.67 -1.36
N ILE A 140 -1.03 -6.61 -0.84
CA ILE A 140 -1.21 -5.36 -1.58
C ILE A 140 0.05 -4.48 -1.58
N PHE A 141 1.10 -4.90 -0.88
CA PHE A 141 2.40 -4.27 -0.87
C PHE A 141 3.41 -5.24 -0.20
N ASP A 142 4.59 -5.41 -0.79
CA ASP A 142 5.72 -6.12 -0.17
C ASP A 142 6.96 -5.19 -0.18
N ALA A 143 7.49 -4.87 0.99
CA ALA A 143 8.66 -4.03 1.14
C ALA A 143 9.93 -4.64 0.49
N SER A 144 9.93 -5.95 0.24
CA SER A 144 11.04 -6.64 -0.43
C SER A 144 11.18 -6.28 -1.90
N ASP A 145 10.12 -5.72 -2.51
CA ASP A 145 10.14 -5.26 -3.90
C ASP A 145 10.77 -3.87 -4.04
N LEU A 146 11.05 -3.19 -2.92
CA LEU A 146 11.69 -1.89 -2.94
C LEU A 146 13.21 -2.02 -3.11
N PRO A 147 13.86 -1.04 -3.77
CA PRO A 147 15.31 -1.01 -3.92
C PRO A 147 16.05 -0.66 -2.60
N ILE A 148 15.32 -0.56 -1.49
CA ILE A 148 15.84 -0.24 -0.16
C ILE A 148 15.20 -1.18 0.87
N ASP A 149 16.01 -1.65 1.82
CA ASP A 149 15.53 -2.55 2.87
C ASP A 149 14.70 -1.78 3.90
N ILE A 150 13.41 -2.07 3.92
CA ILE A 150 12.44 -1.46 4.83
C ILE A 150 11.73 -2.53 5.65
N ARG A 151 11.60 -2.25 6.95
CA ARG A 151 10.64 -2.92 7.81
C ARG A 151 9.42 -2.02 8.00
N LEU A 152 8.23 -2.53 7.71
CA LEU A 152 6.97 -1.87 8.01
C LEU A 152 6.69 -1.99 9.50
N ASP A 153 6.38 -0.87 10.15
CA ASP A 153 6.18 -0.81 11.59
C ASP A 153 4.70 -0.60 11.94
N THR A 154 4.04 0.34 11.25
CA THR A 154 2.63 0.66 11.50
C THR A 154 1.88 0.95 10.21
N VAL A 155 0.60 0.63 10.21
CA VAL A 155 -0.35 1.05 9.17
C VAL A 155 -1.54 1.72 9.84
N ASP A 156 -1.95 2.85 9.27
CA ASP A 156 -3.12 3.60 9.66
C ASP A 156 -3.98 3.87 8.43
N ALA A 157 -5.30 3.79 8.58
CA ALA A 157 -6.28 3.94 7.52
C ALA A 157 -7.36 4.91 7.99
N ASP A 158 -7.16 6.19 7.69
CA ASP A 158 -8.07 7.25 8.12
C ASP A 158 -7.98 8.48 7.19
N ALA A 159 -8.99 9.35 7.28
CA ALA A 159 -9.05 10.62 6.56
C ALA A 159 -8.80 10.47 5.05
N GLY A 160 -9.37 9.43 4.43
CA GLY A 160 -9.29 9.17 3.00
C GLY A 160 -7.94 8.64 2.49
N LYS A 161 -7.08 8.14 3.39
CA LYS A 161 -5.78 7.60 3.01
C LYS A 161 -5.30 6.49 3.93
N ILE A 162 -4.44 5.66 3.39
CA ILE A 162 -3.62 4.70 4.12
C ILE A 162 -2.24 5.30 4.29
N VAL A 163 -1.75 5.34 5.52
CA VAL A 163 -0.39 5.72 5.87
C VAL A 163 0.34 4.50 6.39
N VAL A 164 1.46 4.17 5.75
CA VAL A 164 2.36 3.11 6.21
C VAL A 164 3.65 3.75 6.66
N ASP A 165 3.96 3.66 7.96
CA ASP A 165 5.24 4.09 8.50
C ASP A 165 6.15 2.86 8.71
N GLY A 166 7.44 3.05 8.46
CA GLY A 166 8.43 2.00 8.57
C GLY A 166 9.82 2.51 8.91
N THR A 167 10.73 1.57 9.09
CA THR A 167 12.14 1.80 9.39
C THR A 167 12.97 1.35 8.20
N VAL A 168 13.77 2.27 7.63
CA VAL A 168 14.79 1.92 6.66
C VAL A 168 15.97 1.33 7.42
N LEU A 169 16.35 0.10 7.09
CA LEU A 169 17.46 -0.57 7.75
C LEU A 169 18.78 0.06 7.30
N ALA A 170 19.72 0.22 8.24
CA ALA A 170 21.07 0.70 7.92
C ALA A 170 21.77 -0.31 6.99
N ILE A 171 22.48 0.20 5.98
CA ILE A 171 23.15 -0.57 4.91
C ILE A 171 24.64 -0.24 4.88
#